data_AF-A0A832CPY8-F1
#
_entry.id   AF-A0A832CPY8-F1
#
_cell.length_a   1.000
_cell.length_b   1.000
_cell.length_c   1.000
_cell.angle_alpha   90.00
_cell.angle_beta   90.00
_cell.angle_gamma   90.00
#
_symmetry.space_group_name_H-M   'P 1'
#
loop_
_entity.id
_entity.type
_entity.pdbx_description
1 polymer ?
#
loop_
_entity_poly.entity_id
_entity_poly.type
_entity_poly.pdbx_seq_one_letter_code
_entity_poly.pdbx_strand_id
1 'polypeptide(L)'
;MMKNRVLSGMRPTGKLHFGHLHGVLKNWLKLQDEYECYFFSADWHALTSEYENTEKLQEYILDNIIDWLSVGIDPNKATVFVQ
;
A
#
# COMPACT_ATOMS: atom_id res chain seq x y z
N MET A 1 14.06 -15.00 -17.98
CA MET A 1 14.61 -13.66 -17.64
C MET A 1 14.14 -13.30 -16.25
N MET A 2 14.96 -12.60 -15.45
CA MET A 2 14.50 -12.01 -14.19
C MET A 2 13.43 -10.97 -14.51
N LYS A 3 12.26 -11.04 -13.85
CA LYS A 3 11.30 -9.94 -13.85
C LYS A 3 11.94 -8.76 -13.10
N ASN A 4 11.83 -7.55 -13.65
CA ASN A 4 12.23 -6.36 -12.92
C ASN A 4 11.36 -6.23 -11.66
N ARG A 5 11.92 -5.64 -10.60
CA ARG A 5 11.25 -5.50 -9.30
C ARG A 5 10.73 -4.09 -9.08
N VAL A 6 9.56 -4.01 -8.47
CA VAL A 6 8.96 -2.75 -8.02
C VAL A 6 8.72 -2.84 -6.52
N LEU A 7 9.17 -1.81 -5.80
CA LEU A 7 8.83 -1.59 -4.40
C LEU A 7 8.05 -0.28 -4.30
N SER A 8 6.87 -0.30 -3.70
CA SER A 8 6.04 0.89 -3.51
C SER A 8 5.32 0.80 -2.18
N GLY A 9 5.17 1.92 -1.48
CA GLY A 9 4.50 1.94 -0.20
C GLY A 9 3.77 3.25 0.05
N MET A 10 2.78 3.19 0.93
CA MET A 10 1.98 4.35 1.33
C MET A 10 1.95 4.44 2.85
N ARG A 11 2.00 5.64 3.39
CA ARG A 11 1.86 5.85 4.84
C ARG A 11 0.38 5.72 5.23
N PRO A 12 0.06 4.98 6.31
CA PRO A 12 -1.31 4.89 6.82
C PRO A 12 -1.69 6.13 7.64
N THR A 13 -1.94 7.27 6.98
CA THR A 13 -2.28 8.55 7.64
C THR A 13 -3.76 8.93 7.49
N GLY A 14 -4.63 7.95 7.29
CA GLY A 14 -6.08 8.14 7.11
C GLY A 14 -6.65 7.35 5.92
N LYS A 15 -7.94 7.57 5.68
CA LYS A 15 -8.69 6.88 4.63
C LYS A 15 -8.23 7.29 3.23
N LEU A 16 -8.20 6.33 2.32
CA LEU A 16 -7.91 6.63 0.92
C LEU A 16 -9.07 7.37 0.25
N HIS A 17 -8.76 8.20 -0.73
CA HIS A 17 -9.72 8.93 -1.54
C HIS A 17 -9.47 8.67 -3.04
N PHE A 18 -10.34 9.16 -3.92
CA PHE A 18 -10.25 8.92 -5.37
C PHE A 18 -8.92 9.32 -6.02
N GLY A 19 -8.19 10.28 -5.44
CA GLY A 19 -6.81 10.60 -5.85
C GLY A 19 -5.85 9.41 -5.74
N HIS A 20 -5.94 8.59 -4.69
CA HIS A 20 -5.11 7.38 -4.54
C HIS A 20 -5.50 6.31 -5.55
N LEU A 21 -6.81 6.15 -5.80
CA LEU A 21 -7.31 5.21 -6.80
C LEU A 21 -6.74 5.53 -8.19
N HIS A 22 -6.83 6.79 -8.62
CA HIS A 22 -6.40 7.21 -9.94
C HIS A 22 -4.88 7.42 -10.05
N GLY A 23 -4.23 7.81 -8.96
CA GLY A 23 -2.80 8.11 -8.95
C GLY A 23 -1.92 6.88 -8.79
N VAL A 24 -2.24 6.00 -7.83
CA VAL A 24 -1.35 4.90 -7.42
C VAL A 24 -1.98 3.54 -7.67
N LEU A 25 -3.19 3.31 -7.19
CA LEU A 25 -3.77 1.96 -7.18
C LEU A 25 -4.03 1.41 -8.58
N LYS A 26 -4.57 2.22 -9.50
CA LYS A 26 -4.71 1.83 -10.92
C LYS A 26 -3.38 1.47 -11.57
N ASN A 27 -2.29 2.14 -11.18
CA ASN A 27 -0.95 1.82 -11.68
C ASN A 27 -0.44 0.50 -11.07
N TRP A 28 -0.63 0.29 -9.77
CA TRP A 28 -0.27 -0.98 -9.12
C TRP A 28 -1.00 -2.18 -9.73
N LEU A 29 -2.27 -2.03 -10.14
CA LEU A 29 -3.01 -3.09 -10.84
C LEU A 29 -2.32 -3.56 -12.11
N LYS A 30 -1.73 -2.63 -12.88
CA LYS A 30 -0.96 -2.96 -14.09
C LYS A 30 0.40 -3.56 -13.72
N LEU A 31 1.08 -2.96 -12.74
CA LEU A 31 2.44 -3.36 -12.35
C LEU A 31 2.50 -4.78 -11.79
N GLN A 32 1.51 -5.21 -11.01
CA GLN A 32 1.51 -6.57 -10.43
C GLN A 32 1.46 -7.68 -11.51
N ASP A 33 0.93 -7.41 -12.71
CA ASP A 33 0.93 -8.37 -13.80
C ASP A 33 2.28 -8.39 -14.56
N GLU A 34 2.92 -7.22 -14.66
CA GLU A 34 4.14 -7.02 -15.46
C GLU A 34 5.45 -7.25 -14.69
N TYR A 35 5.48 -6.99 -13.39
CA TYR A 35 6.68 -6.96 -12.55
C TYR A 35 6.60 -7.94 -11.38
N GLU A 36 7.69 -8.09 -10.63
CA GLU A 36 7.68 -8.66 -9.29
C GLU A 36 7.47 -7.51 -8.29
N CYS A 37 6.29 -7.46 -7.67
CA CYS A 37 5.86 -6.31 -6.88
C CYS A 37 5.91 -6.57 -5.37
N TYR A 38 6.33 -5.54 -4.65
CA TYR A 38 6.34 -5.45 -3.19
C TYR A 38 5.59 -4.17 -2.82
N PHE A 39 4.42 -4.32 -2.21
CA PHE A 39 3.55 -3.23 -1.78
C PHE A 39 3.43 -3.23 -0.26
N PHE A 40 3.63 -2.08 0.38
CA PHE A 40 3.66 -2.05 1.84
C PHE A 40 3.04 -0.83 2.49
N SER A 41 2.43 -1.07 3.65
CA SER A 41 1.99 0.00 4.55
C SER A 41 3.19 0.48 5.37
N ALA A 42 3.57 1.74 5.19
CA ALA A 42 4.75 2.34 5.80
C ALA A 42 4.42 2.94 7.18
N ASP A 43 4.11 2.08 8.15
CA ASP A 43 3.68 2.45 9.51
C ASP A 43 4.80 3.14 10.32
N TRP A 44 6.04 2.64 10.29
CA TRP A 44 7.17 3.33 10.92
C TRP A 44 7.42 4.71 10.33
N HIS A 45 7.26 4.88 9.02
CA HIS A 45 7.38 6.21 8.40
C HIS A 45 6.22 7.13 8.80
N ALA A 46 5.02 6.61 9.05
CA ALA A 46 3.92 7.42 9.56
C ALA A 46 4.21 7.98 10.96
N LEU A 47 4.93 7.23 11.81
CA LEU A 47 5.35 7.70 13.13
C LEU A 47 6.26 8.93 13.10
N THR A 48 6.90 9.25 11.97
CA THR A 48 7.71 10.47 11.85
C THR A 48 6.85 11.75 11.80
N SER A 49 5.56 11.64 11.48
CA SER A 49 4.62 12.78 11.45
C SER A 49 3.43 12.63 12.41
N GLU A 50 2.97 11.41 12.68
CA GLU A 50 1.80 11.13 13.52
C GLU A 50 2.16 10.69 14.96
N TYR A 51 3.38 11.00 15.43
CA TYR A 51 3.87 10.53 16.74
C TYR A 51 3.03 10.99 17.94
N GLU A 52 2.30 12.10 17.81
CA GLU A 52 1.51 12.69 18.90
C GLU A 52 0.22 11.91 19.18
N ASN A 53 -0.33 11.20 18.17
CA ASN A 53 -1.54 10.40 18.33
C ASN A 53 -1.49 9.16 17.43
N THR A 54 -1.07 8.05 18.02
CA THR A 54 -0.90 6.76 17.32
C THR A 54 -2.10 5.82 17.45
N GLU A 55 -3.16 6.22 18.18
CA GLU A 55 -4.30 5.34 18.50
C GLU A 55 -4.98 4.77 17.24
N LYS A 56 -5.00 5.55 16.15
CA LYS A 56 -5.63 5.17 14.88
C LYS A 56 -4.69 4.50 13.89
N LEU A 57 -3.39 4.40 14.19
CA LEU A 57 -2.41 3.88 13.23
C LEU A 57 -2.75 2.45 12.80
N GLN A 58 -3.12 1.59 13.76
CA GLN A 58 -3.51 0.20 13.47
C GLN A 58 -4.76 0.13 12.58
N GLU A 59 -5.76 0.96 12.85
CA GLU A 59 -6.97 1.07 12.02
C GLU A 59 -6.61 1.49 10.59
N TYR A 60 -5.77 2.51 10.44
CA TYR A 60 -5.36 2.99 9.12
C TYR A 60 -4.50 2.01 8.34
N ILE A 61 -3.69 1.18 9.01
CA ILE A 61 -2.97 0.08 8.35
C ILE A 61 -3.98 -0.91 7.77
N LEU A 62 -4.95 -1.36 8.57
CA LEU A 62 -5.96 -2.31 8.13
C LEU A 62 -6.81 -1.74 7.00
N ASP A 63 -7.29 -0.50 7.13
CA ASP A 63 -8.08 0.20 6.12
C ASP A 63 -7.31 0.28 4.79
N ASN A 64 -6.02 0.65 4.81
CA ASN A 64 -5.20 0.69 3.60
C ASN A 64 -5.13 -0.67 2.91
N ILE A 65 -4.79 -1.72 3.66
CA ILE A 65 -4.66 -3.06 3.09
C ILE A 65 -6.01 -3.54 2.53
N ILE A 66 -7.12 -3.31 3.25
CA ILE A 66 -8.47 -3.64 2.78
C ILE A 66 -8.78 -2.90 1.48
N ASP A 67 -8.51 -1.60 1.41
CA ASP A 67 -8.74 -0.81 0.21
C ASP A 67 -7.92 -1.34 -0.98
N TRP A 68 -6.64 -1.68 -0.78
CA TRP A 68 -5.77 -2.21 -1.84
C TRP A 68 -6.28 -3.56 -2.37
N LEU A 69 -6.67 -4.47 -1.47
CA LEU A 69 -7.24 -5.75 -1.86
C LEU A 69 -8.58 -5.56 -2.58
N SER A 70 -9.42 -4.64 -2.11
CA SER A 70 -10.75 -4.38 -2.68
C SER A 70 -10.70 -3.89 -4.13
N VAL A 71 -9.65 -3.15 -4.50
CA VAL A 71 -9.47 -2.65 -5.88
C VAL A 71 -8.82 -3.66 -6.81
N GLY A 72 -8.31 -4.79 -6.28
CA GLY A 72 -7.78 -5.90 -7.07
C GLY A 72 -6.26 -6.12 -6.96
N ILE A 73 -5.59 -5.57 -5.94
CA ILE A 73 -4.23 -6.02 -5.61
C ILE A 73 -4.32 -7.45 -5.09
N ASP A 74 -3.65 -8.38 -5.76
CA ASP A 74 -3.72 -9.80 -5.47
C ASP A 74 -2.45 -10.26 -4.75
N PRO A 75 -2.54 -10.75 -3.50
CA PRO A 75 -1.40 -11.28 -2.76
C PRO A 75 -0.71 -12.49 -3.43
N ASN A 76 -1.36 -13.14 -4.39
CA ASN A 76 -0.74 -14.19 -5.20
C ASN A 76 0.15 -13.62 -6.33
N LYS A 77 0.00 -12.35 -6.68
CA LYS A 77 0.76 -11.66 -7.73
C LYS A 77 1.79 -10.68 -7.18
N ALA A 78 1.57 -10.13 -6.00
CA ALA A 78 2.45 -9.19 -5.33
C ALA A 78 2.61 -9.52 -3.84
N THR A 79 3.80 -9.26 -3.30
CA THR A 79 4.04 -9.34 -1.85
C THR A 79 3.45 -8.11 -1.17
N VAL A 80 2.46 -8.32 -0.30
CA VAL A 80 1.84 -7.26 0.50
C VAL A 80 2.25 -7.41 1.96
N PHE A 81 2.79 -6.36 2.58
CA PHE A 81 3.30 -6.42 3.97
C PHE A 81 3.18 -5.08 4.72
N VAL A 82 3.44 -5.12 6.02
CA VAL A 82 3.58 -3.93 6.88
C VAL A 82 5.07 -3.75 7.19
N GLN A 83 5.55 -2.52 7.16
CA GLN A 83 6.97 -2.18 7.30
C GLN A 83 7.57 -2.56 8.65
#